data_AF-A0A947BM16-F1
#
_entry.id   AF-A0A947BM16-F1
#
_cell.length_a   1.000
_cell.length_b   1.000
_cell.length_c   1.000
_cell.angle_alpha   90.00
_cell.angle_beta   90.00
_cell.angle_gamma   90.00
#
_symmetry.space_group_name_H-M   'P 1'
#
loop_
_entity.id
_entity.type
_entity.pdbx_description
1 polymer ?
#
loop_
_entity_poly.entity_id
_entity_poly.type
_entity_poly.pdbx_seq_one_letter_code
_entity_poly.pdbx_strand_id
1 'polypeptide(L)'
;VDAHLIVNINETLKKQRELIKKLVGQDRVPSEDEDVIDIVGLVFELMLNDKELCNEVKTLLSHLHTPYLKIAVSDASFLTEHEHPARRLFELMIATGRDLVDPTDLTKGIYPHIQRTVNTLLQNTQYDEQVFVKLAMELTEAHAHLSDKQRISEERTVEVEKGRAKLNQAKDVAASKTSELMQHKILIQDAEHFLHGPWLDYLTLVLLRSDFNQESESWLQALSLGKKLIQFSLSSEDPNGGMPSSQAINDLSSEMKEIVGSLIPHYQAEIEIFLDSLGNTRKRSSSYIAPAVEDDKVSDQAHNSEVIEDQMNQLREVAPGTWFNLINEEGESIKVKMSWFNPVTANFLFVNQTGVKTAVKSIRQLAIEIIEEKAEVLERSNIPFIDRSFKAIKSLLEKSIH
;
A
#
# COMPACT_ATOMS: atom_id res chain seq x y z
N VAL A 1 0.12 26.46 2.79
CA VAL A 1 1.21 27.17 3.50
C VAL A 1 0.58 27.84 4.72
N ASP A 2 0.81 27.29 5.91
CA ASP A 2 0.17 27.73 7.15
C ASP A 2 0.61 29.16 7.53
N ALA A 3 -0.36 30.07 7.69
CA ALA A 3 -0.13 31.43 8.17
C ALA A 3 0.53 31.46 9.55
N HIS A 4 0.27 30.43 10.37
CA HIS A 4 0.85 30.26 11.69
C HIS A 4 2.36 29.92 11.64
N LEU A 5 2.80 29.24 10.58
CA LEU A 5 4.22 28.95 10.33
C LEU A 5 4.98 30.24 10.03
N ILE A 6 4.40 31.11 9.20
CA ILE A 6 4.99 32.41 8.81
C ILE A 6 5.13 33.36 10.00
N VAL A 7 4.15 33.38 10.91
CA VAL A 7 4.20 34.22 12.12
C VAL A 7 5.27 33.73 13.10
N ASN A 8 5.35 32.42 13.33
CA ASN A 8 6.39 31.84 14.18
C ASN A 8 7.80 32.02 13.59
N ILE A 9 7.95 31.87 12.27
CA ILE A 9 9.21 32.15 11.55
C ILE A 9 9.60 33.62 11.74
N ASN A 10 8.67 34.56 11.55
CA ASN A 10 8.95 35.99 11.73
C ASN A 10 9.34 36.37 13.17
N GLU A 11 8.73 35.75 14.18
CA GLU A 11 9.13 35.97 15.58
C GLU A 11 10.49 35.36 15.91
N THR A 12 10.77 34.16 15.39
CA THR A 12 12.02 33.43 15.66
C THR A 12 13.19 34.12 14.96
N LEU A 13 13.01 34.54 13.70
CA LEU A 13 13.97 35.35 12.96
C LEU A 13 14.18 36.74 13.58
N LYS A 14 13.14 37.39 14.11
CA LYS A 14 13.31 38.65 14.86
C LYS A 14 14.14 38.46 16.13
N LYS A 15 13.85 37.42 16.91
CA LYS A 15 14.59 37.10 18.14
C LYS A 15 16.05 36.75 17.86
N GLN A 16 16.32 35.99 16.80
CA GLN A 16 17.69 35.66 16.37
C GLN A 16 18.43 36.89 15.80
N ARG A 17 17.77 37.71 14.99
CA ARG A 17 18.32 38.98 14.50
C ARG A 17 18.64 39.96 15.64
N GLU A 18 17.81 40.02 16.69
CA GLU A 18 18.08 40.85 17.87
C GLU A 18 19.23 40.29 18.73
N LEU A 19 19.35 38.97 18.85
CA LEU A 19 20.43 38.32 19.59
C LEU A 19 21.79 38.52 18.88
N ILE A 20 21.80 38.43 17.55
CA ILE A 20 22.98 38.61 16.71
C ILE A 20 23.36 40.10 16.60
N LYS A 21 22.38 41.02 16.46
CA LYS A 21 22.61 42.47 16.55
C LYS A 21 23.15 42.93 17.90
N LYS A 22 22.88 42.21 18.99
CA LYS A 22 23.48 42.47 20.30
C LYS A 22 24.91 41.94 20.43
N LEU A 23 25.26 40.91 19.67
CA LEU A 23 26.60 40.30 19.68
C LEU A 23 27.57 40.95 18.69
N VAL A 24 27.05 41.54 17.61
CA VAL A 24 27.83 42.19 16.55
C VAL A 24 27.52 43.69 16.61
N GLY A 25 28.42 44.45 17.22
CA GLY A 25 28.25 45.88 17.48
C GLY A 25 27.90 46.69 16.24
N GLN A 26 27.08 47.73 16.44
CA GLN A 26 26.76 48.76 15.46
C GLN A 26 28.05 49.40 14.91
N ASP A 27 28.46 49.02 13.69
CA ASP A 27 29.07 49.94 12.71
C ASP A 27 29.26 49.26 11.33
N ARG A 28 28.34 49.61 10.41
CA ARG A 28 28.49 49.72 8.93
C ARG A 28 29.10 48.55 8.10
N VAL A 29 28.23 47.62 7.66
CA VAL A 29 27.97 47.06 6.29
C VAL A 29 29.16 46.57 5.42
N PRO A 30 29.14 45.31 4.88
CA PRO A 30 28.57 45.04 3.54
C PRO A 30 27.26 44.23 3.57
N SER A 31 26.29 44.65 2.76
CA SER A 31 24.87 44.27 2.82
C SER A 31 24.52 42.98 2.08
N GLU A 32 25.50 42.26 1.54
CA GLU A 32 25.25 41.05 0.73
C GLU A 32 25.51 39.78 1.54
N ASP A 33 26.58 39.75 2.35
CA ASP A 33 26.91 38.59 3.19
C ASP A 33 25.91 38.37 4.34
N GLU A 34 25.36 39.46 4.92
CA GLU A 34 24.30 39.38 5.94
C GLU A 34 23.01 38.80 5.34
N ASP A 35 22.66 39.22 4.11
CA ASP A 35 21.52 38.68 3.38
C ASP A 35 21.73 37.21 2.99
N VAL A 36 22.95 36.82 2.59
CA VAL A 36 23.31 35.42 2.31
C VAL A 36 23.12 34.55 3.56
N ILE A 37 23.59 35.02 4.72
CA ILE A 37 23.46 34.33 6.00
C ILE A 37 21.97 34.13 6.35
N ASP A 38 21.17 35.19 6.23
CA ASP A 38 19.73 35.14 6.52
C ASP A 38 18.99 34.19 5.58
N ILE A 39 19.32 34.20 4.28
CA ILE A 39 18.71 33.31 3.28
C ILE A 39 19.03 31.85 3.59
N VAL A 40 20.29 31.51 3.84
CA VAL A 40 20.69 30.13 4.16
C VAL A 40 20.02 29.68 5.46
N GLY A 41 20.00 30.53 6.49
CA GLY A 41 19.30 30.24 7.74
C GLY A 41 17.82 29.90 7.52
N LEU A 42 17.13 30.69 6.69
CA LEU A 42 15.72 30.47 6.39
C LEU A 42 15.47 29.20 5.54
N VAL A 43 16.38 28.83 4.63
CA VAL A 43 16.31 27.55 3.90
C VAL A 43 16.39 26.37 4.87
N PHE A 44 17.31 26.41 5.85
CA PHE A 44 17.42 25.35 6.85
C PHE A 44 16.22 25.31 7.80
N GLU A 45 15.67 26.47 8.19
CA GLU A 45 14.44 26.52 8.98
C GLU A 45 13.24 25.89 8.24
N LEU A 46 13.09 26.18 6.95
CA LEU A 46 12.07 25.55 6.11
C LEU A 46 12.25 24.03 6.00
N MET A 47 13.49 23.54 6.04
CA MET A 47 13.80 22.11 6.03
C MET A 47 13.43 21.47 7.38
N LEU A 48 13.77 22.12 8.49
CA LEU A 48 13.42 21.64 9.83
C LEU A 48 11.90 21.60 10.06
N ASN A 49 11.16 22.53 9.47
CA ASN A 49 9.71 22.59 9.52
C ASN A 49 9.00 21.67 8.51
N ASP A 50 9.74 20.94 7.68
CA ASP A 50 9.15 20.03 6.70
C ASP A 50 8.54 18.80 7.37
N LYS A 51 7.22 18.64 7.28
CA LYS A 51 6.51 17.50 7.88
C LYS A 51 6.82 16.16 7.21
N GLU A 52 7.25 16.18 5.94
CA GLU A 52 7.52 14.94 5.20
C GLU A 52 8.89 14.32 5.52
N LEU A 53 9.77 15.09 6.17
CA LEU A 53 11.11 14.67 6.53
C LEU A 53 11.14 14.17 7.98
N CYS A 54 11.72 12.99 8.21
CA CYS A 54 11.83 12.45 9.57
C CYS A 54 12.81 13.26 10.44
N ASN A 55 12.62 13.20 11.76
CA ASN A 55 13.37 13.99 12.73
C ASN A 55 14.88 13.64 12.74
N GLU A 56 15.22 12.41 12.41
CA GLU A 56 16.59 11.91 12.38
C GLU A 56 17.35 12.50 11.19
N VAL A 57 16.72 12.55 10.01
CA VAL A 57 17.31 13.20 8.84
C VAL A 57 17.38 14.71 9.06
N LYS A 58 16.36 15.34 9.65
CA LYS A 58 16.42 16.76 10.05
C LYS A 58 17.61 17.06 10.94
N THR A 59 17.81 16.25 11.97
CA THR A 59 18.93 16.40 12.92
C THR A 59 20.26 16.28 12.18
N LEU A 60 20.40 15.27 11.33
CA LEU A 60 21.63 15.06 10.57
C LEU A 60 21.92 16.22 9.62
N LEU A 61 20.92 16.66 8.85
CA LEU A 61 21.06 17.77 7.90
C LEU A 61 21.29 19.10 8.63
N SER A 62 20.77 19.30 9.85
CA SER A 62 20.99 20.55 10.60
C SER A 62 22.47 20.86 10.83
N HIS A 63 23.33 19.84 10.96
CA HIS A 63 24.78 20.01 11.09
C HIS A 63 25.43 20.61 9.83
N LEU A 64 24.79 20.51 8.67
CA LEU A 64 25.27 21.10 7.43
C LEU A 64 25.04 22.62 7.34
N HIS A 65 24.34 23.23 8.30
CA HIS A 65 24.09 24.67 8.31
C HIS A 65 25.37 25.49 8.17
N THR A 66 26.36 25.26 9.04
CA THR A 66 27.64 26.00 9.01
C THR A 66 28.46 25.74 7.74
N PRO A 67 28.64 24.49 7.26
CA PRO A 67 29.26 24.23 5.96
C PRO A 67 28.59 24.97 4.79
N TYR A 68 27.25 24.93 4.69
CA TYR A 68 26.53 25.57 3.60
C TYR A 68 26.54 27.09 3.72
N LEU A 69 26.53 27.64 4.93
CA LEU A 69 26.77 29.05 5.17
C LEU A 69 28.13 29.47 4.61
N LYS A 70 29.18 28.70 4.92
CA LYS A 70 30.54 29.00 4.44
C LYS A 70 30.64 28.90 2.92
N ILE A 71 29.98 27.94 2.28
CA ILE A 71 29.90 27.84 0.82
C ILE A 71 29.20 29.08 0.25
N ALA A 72 28.04 29.44 0.79
CA ALA A 72 27.26 30.56 0.29
C ALA A 72 27.99 31.92 0.41
N VAL A 73 28.77 32.12 1.47
CA VAL A 73 29.61 33.32 1.63
C VAL A 73 30.87 33.26 0.74
N SER A 74 31.43 32.07 0.51
CA SER A 74 32.65 31.92 -0.31
C SER A 74 32.37 31.93 -1.82
N ASP A 75 31.17 31.52 -2.23
CA ASP A 75 30.76 31.36 -3.63
C ASP A 75 29.38 31.97 -3.88
N ALA A 76 29.36 33.13 -4.54
CA ALA A 76 28.14 33.83 -4.91
C ALA A 76 27.27 33.09 -5.94
N SER A 77 27.85 32.13 -6.68
CA SER A 77 27.09 31.28 -7.62
C SER A 77 26.10 30.38 -6.87
N PHE A 78 26.36 30.07 -5.60
CA PHE A 78 25.44 29.33 -4.74
C PHE A 78 24.09 30.02 -4.58
N LEU A 79 23.94 31.34 -4.74
CA LEU A 79 22.64 32.00 -4.67
C LEU A 79 21.98 32.19 -6.04
N THR A 80 22.78 32.28 -7.10
CA THR A 80 22.31 32.66 -8.43
C THR A 80 22.08 31.48 -9.36
N GLU A 81 22.88 30.41 -9.25
CA GLU A 81 22.83 29.25 -10.14
C GLU A 81 21.98 28.11 -9.56
N HIS A 82 20.88 27.77 -10.22
CA HIS A 82 19.98 26.69 -9.78
C HIS A 82 20.65 25.31 -9.79
N GLU A 83 21.63 25.08 -10.66
CA GLU A 83 22.31 23.78 -10.82
C GLU A 83 23.58 23.62 -9.94
N HIS A 84 23.84 24.57 -9.03
CA HIS A 84 25.04 24.53 -8.18
C HIS A 84 25.21 23.16 -7.48
N PRO A 85 26.40 22.52 -7.52
CA PRO A 85 26.59 21.15 -7.02
C PRO A 85 26.22 20.95 -5.54
N ALA A 86 26.50 21.93 -4.68
CA ALA A 86 26.06 21.89 -3.29
C ALA A 86 24.53 21.93 -3.16
N ARG A 87 23.82 22.74 -3.96
CA ARG A 87 22.35 22.77 -3.96
C ARG A 87 21.78 21.43 -4.39
N ARG A 88 22.32 20.86 -5.48
CA ARG A 88 21.90 19.57 -6.00
C ARG A 88 22.10 18.44 -5.00
N LEU A 89 23.23 18.43 -4.30
CA LEU A 89 23.49 17.46 -3.24
C LEU A 89 22.52 17.61 -2.07
N PHE A 90 22.26 18.85 -1.62
CA PHE A 90 21.31 19.11 -0.55
C PHE A 90 19.89 18.69 -0.91
N GLU A 91 19.44 19.06 -2.11
CA GLU A 91 18.14 18.67 -2.66
C GLU A 91 18.02 17.14 -2.72
N LEU A 92 19.07 16.45 -3.19
CA LEU A 92 19.10 15.00 -3.24
C LEU A 92 19.02 14.38 -1.84
N MET A 93 19.73 14.91 -0.84
CA MET A 93 19.63 14.41 0.54
C MET A 93 18.24 14.60 1.14
N ILE A 94 17.57 15.72 0.84
CA ILE A 94 16.18 15.95 1.29
C ILE A 94 15.22 15.01 0.57
N ALA A 95 15.27 14.95 -0.77
CA ALA A 95 14.37 14.12 -1.57
C ALA A 95 14.50 12.65 -1.19
N THR A 96 15.72 12.13 -1.13
CA THR A 96 15.98 10.75 -0.73
C THR A 96 15.60 10.48 0.73
N GLY A 97 15.79 11.47 1.61
CA GLY A 97 15.37 11.43 3.01
C GLY A 97 13.86 11.36 3.23
N ARG A 98 13.04 11.88 2.30
CA ARG A 98 11.57 11.81 2.35
C ARG A 98 10.99 10.48 1.86
N ASP A 99 11.71 9.80 0.97
CA ASP A 99 11.19 8.66 0.20
C ASP A 99 11.58 7.28 0.74
N LEU A 100 12.81 7.14 1.27
CA LEU A 100 13.42 5.83 1.53
C LEU A 100 13.94 5.66 2.97
N VAL A 101 13.47 6.48 3.91
CA VAL A 101 13.88 6.40 5.31
C VAL A 101 12.79 5.73 6.13
N ASP A 102 13.07 4.49 6.52
CA ASP A 102 12.26 3.78 7.49
C ASP A 102 12.50 4.35 8.89
N PRO A 103 11.50 4.96 9.55
CA PRO A 103 11.65 5.50 10.90
C PRO A 103 11.96 4.42 11.95
N THR A 104 11.63 3.16 11.66
CA THR A 104 11.78 2.05 12.62
C THR A 104 13.18 1.45 12.62
N ASP A 105 13.93 1.56 11.52
CA ASP A 105 15.28 1.00 11.39
C ASP A 105 16.20 1.88 10.55
N LEU A 106 16.82 2.86 11.22
CA LEU A 106 17.78 3.80 10.64
C LEU A 106 19.09 3.13 10.21
N THR A 107 19.33 1.86 10.55
CA THR A 107 20.53 1.14 10.12
C THR A 107 20.41 0.62 8.69
N LYS A 108 19.21 0.64 8.12
CA LYS A 108 18.90 0.16 6.77
C LYS A 108 18.44 1.30 5.87
N GLY A 109 18.38 1.01 4.56
CA GLY A 109 17.90 1.96 3.55
C GLY A 109 18.90 3.06 3.24
N ILE A 110 18.41 4.26 2.94
CA ILE A 110 19.24 5.36 2.45
C ILE A 110 19.93 6.14 3.58
N TYR A 111 19.43 6.05 4.81
CA TYR A 111 19.91 6.86 5.94
C TYR A 111 21.42 6.74 6.19
N PRO A 112 22.04 5.54 6.22
CA PRO A 112 23.50 5.42 6.38
C PRO A 112 24.30 6.09 5.25
N HIS A 113 23.75 6.12 4.03
CA HIS A 113 24.38 6.80 2.90
C HIS A 113 24.33 8.32 3.08
N ILE A 114 23.20 8.88 3.53
CA ILE A 114 23.08 10.30 3.87
C ILE A 114 24.05 10.64 5.00
N GLN A 115 24.10 9.82 6.06
CA GLN A 115 25.02 10.02 7.19
C GLN A 115 26.49 10.04 6.76
N ARG A 116 26.90 9.12 5.89
CA ARG A 116 28.26 9.08 5.33
C ARG A 116 28.58 10.34 4.52
N THR A 117 27.63 10.80 3.70
CA THR A 117 27.75 12.05 2.93
C THR A 117 27.93 13.25 3.85
N VAL A 118 27.07 13.40 4.86
CA VAL A 118 27.15 14.50 5.83
C VAL A 118 28.48 14.49 6.58
N ASN A 119 28.90 13.34 7.10
CA ASN A 119 30.18 13.23 7.81
C ASN A 119 31.37 13.59 6.93
N THR A 120 31.33 13.23 5.65
CA THR A 120 32.39 13.56 4.68
C THR A 120 32.43 15.07 4.41
N LEU A 121 31.27 15.72 4.31
CA LEU A 121 31.18 17.18 4.15
C LEU A 121 31.67 17.93 5.39
N LEU A 122 31.37 17.43 6.59
CA LEU A 122 31.82 18.04 7.85
C LEU A 122 33.34 17.95 8.03
N GLN A 123 33.98 16.90 7.50
CA GLN A 123 35.43 16.72 7.55
C GLN A 123 36.17 17.48 6.45
N ASN A 124 35.48 17.84 5.36
CA ASN A 124 36.08 18.60 4.26
C ASN A 124 36.10 20.10 4.58
N THR A 125 37.28 20.72 4.51
CA THR A 125 37.48 22.15 4.82
C THR A 125 37.58 23.05 3.59
N GLN A 126 37.86 22.48 2.42
CA GLN A 126 38.10 23.22 1.17
C GLN A 126 36.89 23.28 0.24
N TYR A 127 35.87 22.43 0.47
CA TYR A 127 34.60 22.44 -0.27
C TYR A 127 34.75 22.44 -1.80
N ASP A 128 35.67 21.63 -2.31
CA ASP A 128 35.88 21.49 -3.75
C ASP A 128 34.63 20.96 -4.46
N GLU A 129 34.30 21.58 -5.59
CA GLU A 129 33.14 21.22 -6.43
C GLU A 129 33.10 19.72 -6.78
N GLN A 130 34.27 19.13 -7.07
CA GLN A 130 34.41 17.71 -7.41
C GLN A 130 33.94 16.77 -6.29
N VAL A 131 34.09 17.18 -5.03
CA VAL A 131 33.64 16.38 -3.88
C VAL A 131 32.12 16.32 -3.84
N PHE A 132 31.43 17.44 -4.13
CA PHE A 132 29.97 17.48 -4.20
C PHE A 132 29.45 16.59 -5.33
N VAL A 133 30.05 16.69 -6.51
CA VAL A 133 29.67 15.87 -7.68
C VAL A 133 29.83 14.38 -7.36
N LYS A 134 30.95 13.97 -6.77
CA LYS A 134 31.20 12.59 -6.37
C LYS A 134 30.16 12.09 -5.35
N LEU A 135 29.93 12.86 -4.28
CA LEU A 135 28.96 12.50 -3.25
C LEU A 135 27.53 12.42 -3.78
N ALA A 136 27.15 13.34 -4.68
CA ALA A 136 25.84 13.32 -5.34
C ALA A 136 25.69 12.07 -6.22
N MET A 137 26.75 11.68 -6.93
CA MET A 137 26.73 10.48 -7.77
C MET A 137 26.60 9.20 -6.93
N GLU A 138 27.37 9.06 -5.85
CA GLU A 138 27.28 7.92 -4.92
C GLU A 138 25.90 7.82 -4.27
N LEU A 139 25.31 8.95 -3.87
CA LEU A 139 23.97 8.97 -3.27
C LEU A 139 22.88 8.66 -4.29
N THR A 140 23.03 9.13 -5.54
CA THR A 140 22.09 8.83 -6.64
C THR A 140 22.10 7.35 -6.98
N GLU A 141 23.28 6.72 -7.04
CA GLU A 141 23.41 5.28 -7.29
C GLU A 141 22.78 4.45 -6.17
N ALA A 142 23.04 4.82 -4.91
CA ALA A 142 22.43 4.17 -3.75
C ALA A 142 20.90 4.31 -3.76
N HIS A 143 20.38 5.50 -4.08
CA HIS A 143 18.95 5.73 -4.22
C HIS A 143 18.33 4.87 -5.33
N ALA A 144 18.95 4.82 -6.51
CA ALA A 144 18.48 4.01 -7.63
C ALA A 144 18.42 2.52 -7.26
N HIS A 145 19.47 1.99 -6.63
CA HIS A 145 19.51 0.59 -6.21
C HIS A 145 18.40 0.25 -5.20
N LEU A 146 18.16 1.12 -4.22
CA LEU A 146 17.11 0.92 -3.22
C LEU A 146 15.71 1.07 -3.81
N SER A 147 15.52 2.04 -4.70
CA SER A 147 14.25 2.26 -5.41
C SER A 147 13.89 1.06 -6.30
N ASP A 148 14.86 0.48 -7.02
CA ASP A 148 14.64 -0.75 -7.80
C ASP A 148 14.26 -1.94 -6.91
N LYS A 149 14.93 -2.09 -5.77
CA LYS A 149 14.60 -3.14 -4.79
C LYS A 149 13.18 -2.97 -4.25
N GLN A 150 12.78 -1.73 -3.92
CA GLN A 150 11.43 -1.41 -3.48
C GLN A 150 10.41 -1.74 -4.57
N ARG A 151 10.66 -1.32 -5.82
CA ARG A 151 9.79 -1.59 -6.96
C ARG A 151 9.58 -3.09 -7.17
N ILE A 152 10.65 -3.88 -7.12
CA ILE A 152 10.55 -5.34 -7.26
C ILE A 152 9.77 -5.96 -6.09
N SER A 153 9.97 -5.49 -4.86
CA SER A 153 9.20 -5.96 -3.70
C SER A 153 7.71 -5.60 -3.83
N GLU A 154 7.43 -4.39 -4.28
CA GLU A 154 6.08 -3.88 -4.54
C GLU A 154 5.38 -4.73 -5.60
N GLU A 155 6.02 -4.95 -6.75
CA GLU A 155 5.49 -5.80 -7.83
C GLU A 155 5.16 -7.22 -7.35
N ARG A 156 6.04 -7.84 -6.55
CA ARG A 156 5.78 -9.17 -5.97
C ARG A 156 4.59 -9.14 -5.02
N THR A 157 4.50 -8.13 -4.17
CA THR A 157 3.41 -7.98 -3.21
C THR A 157 2.07 -7.82 -3.92
N VAL A 158 2.04 -6.98 -4.97
CA VAL A 158 0.86 -6.78 -5.82
C VAL A 158 0.46 -8.08 -6.50
N GLU A 159 1.41 -8.84 -7.05
CA GLU A 159 1.10 -10.08 -7.75
C GLU A 159 0.54 -11.17 -6.81
N VAL A 160 1.09 -11.26 -5.60
CA VAL A 160 0.56 -12.17 -4.56
C VAL A 160 -0.88 -11.81 -4.20
N GLU A 161 -1.18 -10.52 -3.97
CA GLU A 161 -2.53 -10.10 -3.62
C GLU A 161 -3.51 -10.18 -4.80
N LYS A 162 -3.06 -9.94 -6.04
CA LYS A 162 -3.85 -10.21 -7.25
C LYS A 162 -4.20 -11.69 -7.37
N GLY A 163 -3.23 -12.58 -7.14
CA GLY A 163 -3.44 -14.02 -7.16
C GLY A 163 -4.43 -14.46 -6.08
N ARG A 164 -4.28 -13.94 -4.86
CA ARG A 164 -5.20 -14.21 -3.74
C ARG A 164 -6.61 -13.69 -4.02
N ALA A 165 -6.74 -12.48 -4.57
CA ALA A 165 -8.02 -11.90 -4.93
C ALA A 165 -8.73 -12.73 -6.02
N LYS A 166 -8.01 -13.15 -7.06
CA LYS A 166 -8.55 -14.06 -8.08
C LYS A 166 -9.00 -15.38 -7.46
N LEU A 167 -8.20 -15.97 -6.56
CA LEU A 167 -8.57 -17.21 -5.89
C LEU A 167 -9.87 -17.05 -5.08
N ASN A 168 -9.99 -15.97 -4.29
CA ASN A 168 -11.20 -15.70 -3.52
C ASN A 168 -12.43 -15.50 -4.43
N GLN A 169 -12.30 -14.72 -5.49
CA GLN A 169 -13.37 -14.54 -6.48
C GLN A 169 -13.79 -15.87 -7.10
N ALA A 170 -12.84 -16.76 -7.43
CA ALA A 170 -13.15 -18.07 -7.98
C ALA A 170 -13.88 -18.95 -6.96
N LYS A 171 -13.48 -18.89 -5.68
CA LYS A 171 -14.17 -19.58 -4.58
C LYS A 171 -15.60 -19.06 -4.42
N ASP A 172 -15.83 -17.76 -4.47
CA ASP A 172 -17.16 -17.16 -4.32
C ASP A 172 -18.11 -17.61 -5.45
N VAL A 173 -17.62 -17.60 -6.70
CA VAL A 173 -18.40 -18.09 -7.85
C VAL A 173 -18.69 -19.59 -7.72
N ALA A 174 -17.69 -20.39 -7.36
CA ALA A 174 -17.87 -21.83 -7.16
C ALA A 174 -18.83 -22.15 -6.02
N ALA A 175 -18.78 -21.39 -4.93
CA ALA A 175 -19.67 -21.53 -3.77
C ALA A 175 -21.10 -21.19 -4.14
N SER A 176 -21.33 -20.04 -4.78
CA SER A 176 -22.65 -19.62 -5.27
C SER A 176 -23.28 -20.68 -6.17
N LYS A 177 -22.50 -21.23 -7.12
CA LYS A 177 -22.99 -22.28 -8.02
C LYS A 177 -23.26 -23.60 -7.31
N THR A 178 -22.44 -23.96 -6.33
CA THR A 178 -22.65 -25.18 -5.54
C THR A 178 -23.92 -25.06 -4.69
N SER A 179 -24.13 -23.91 -4.03
CA SER A 179 -25.36 -23.62 -3.28
C SER A 179 -26.61 -23.63 -4.18
N GLU A 180 -26.54 -23.05 -5.39
CA GLU A 180 -27.64 -23.12 -6.37
C GLU A 180 -27.98 -24.58 -6.74
N LEU A 181 -26.97 -25.43 -6.93
CA LEU A 181 -27.19 -26.85 -7.26
C LEU A 181 -27.76 -27.66 -6.09
N MET A 182 -27.49 -27.24 -4.85
CA MET A 182 -27.99 -27.86 -3.62
C MET A 182 -29.37 -27.34 -3.19
N GLN A 183 -29.85 -26.24 -3.78
CA GLN A 183 -31.09 -25.57 -3.38
C GLN A 183 -32.29 -26.53 -3.46
N HIS A 184 -33.14 -26.52 -2.42
CA HIS A 184 -34.34 -27.35 -2.31
C HIS A 184 -34.11 -28.88 -2.30
N LYS A 185 -32.91 -29.35 -1.96
CA LYS A 185 -32.57 -30.79 -1.87
C LYS A 185 -32.22 -31.20 -0.45
N ILE A 186 -32.55 -32.44 -0.10
CA ILE A 186 -32.17 -33.05 1.18
C ILE A 186 -30.96 -33.95 0.96
N LEU A 187 -29.82 -33.57 1.52
CA LEU A 187 -28.54 -34.24 1.31
C LEU A 187 -28.08 -35.01 2.54
N ILE A 188 -27.28 -36.05 2.31
CA ILE A 188 -26.56 -36.77 3.37
C ILE A 188 -25.49 -35.83 3.95
N GLN A 189 -25.30 -35.84 5.27
CA GLN A 189 -24.31 -34.99 5.96
C GLN A 189 -22.88 -35.11 5.40
N ASP A 190 -22.45 -36.33 5.06
CA ASP A 190 -21.12 -36.57 4.45
C ASP A 190 -21.00 -35.93 3.05
N ALA A 191 -22.12 -35.77 2.34
CA ALA A 191 -22.17 -35.13 1.03
C ALA A 191 -22.11 -33.61 1.13
N GLU A 192 -22.72 -33.02 2.15
CA GLU A 192 -22.59 -31.59 2.44
C GLU A 192 -21.12 -31.22 2.69
N HIS A 193 -20.45 -31.96 3.57
CA HIS A 193 -19.03 -31.74 3.89
C HIS A 193 -18.15 -31.86 2.64
N PHE A 194 -18.40 -32.87 1.81
CA PHE A 194 -17.69 -33.08 0.56
C PHE A 194 -17.92 -31.93 -0.46
N LEU A 195 -19.17 -31.45 -0.57
CA LEU A 195 -19.54 -30.40 -1.52
C LEU A 195 -19.00 -29.02 -1.12
N HIS A 196 -18.97 -28.72 0.17
CA HIS A 196 -18.46 -27.43 0.68
C HIS A 196 -16.93 -27.39 0.86
N GLY A 197 -16.24 -28.53 0.88
CA GLY A 197 -14.78 -28.60 0.97
C GLY A 197 -14.14 -29.04 -0.35
N PRO A 198 -13.84 -30.34 -0.52
CA PRO A 198 -13.12 -30.88 -1.69
C PRO A 198 -13.68 -30.46 -3.05
N TRP A 199 -15.01 -30.50 -3.20
CA TRP A 199 -15.67 -30.19 -4.45
C TRP A 199 -15.58 -28.69 -4.79
N LEU A 200 -15.76 -27.82 -3.79
CA LEU A 200 -15.63 -26.38 -3.93
C LEU A 200 -14.22 -25.99 -4.39
N ASP A 201 -13.19 -26.59 -3.77
CA ASP A 201 -11.80 -26.33 -4.14
C ASP A 201 -11.47 -26.87 -5.54
N TYR A 202 -12.03 -28.02 -5.93
CA TYR A 202 -11.94 -28.54 -7.29
C TYR A 202 -12.56 -27.59 -8.32
N LEU A 203 -13.79 -27.13 -8.09
CA LEU A 203 -14.45 -26.14 -8.95
C LEU A 203 -13.64 -24.84 -9.04
N THR A 204 -13.12 -24.37 -7.91
CA THR A 204 -12.26 -23.17 -7.85
C THR A 204 -11.03 -23.32 -8.75
N LEU A 205 -10.34 -24.46 -8.72
CA LEU A 205 -9.15 -24.70 -9.55
C LEU A 205 -9.49 -24.81 -11.04
N VAL A 206 -10.60 -25.45 -11.39
CA VAL A 206 -11.07 -25.53 -12.78
C VAL A 206 -11.39 -24.15 -13.32
N LEU A 207 -12.07 -23.31 -12.53
CA LEU A 207 -12.41 -21.94 -12.90
C LEU A 207 -11.16 -21.05 -13.03
N LEU A 208 -10.17 -21.23 -12.14
CA LEU A 208 -8.92 -20.47 -12.17
C LEU A 208 -8.06 -20.84 -13.39
N ARG A 209 -8.02 -22.13 -13.78
CA ARG A 209 -7.28 -22.58 -14.97
C ARG A 209 -7.94 -22.15 -16.28
N SER A 210 -9.26 -21.94 -16.26
CA SER A 210 -10.04 -21.51 -17.43
C SER A 210 -10.20 -19.99 -17.52
N ASP A 211 -9.42 -19.22 -16.75
CA ASP A 211 -9.48 -17.74 -16.70
C ASP A 211 -10.90 -17.20 -16.46
N PHE A 212 -11.65 -17.83 -15.54
CA PHE A 212 -13.05 -17.50 -15.23
C PHE A 212 -14.04 -17.71 -16.39
N ASN A 213 -13.67 -18.46 -17.42
CA ASN A 213 -14.57 -18.80 -18.50
C ASN A 213 -15.58 -19.88 -18.06
N GLN A 214 -16.78 -19.43 -17.70
CA GLN A 214 -17.91 -20.28 -17.31
C GLN A 214 -18.52 -21.06 -18.48
N GLU A 215 -18.04 -20.87 -19.71
CA GLU A 215 -18.42 -21.65 -20.90
C GLU A 215 -17.35 -22.66 -21.31
N SER A 216 -16.25 -22.75 -20.55
CA SER A 216 -15.19 -23.71 -20.85
C SER A 216 -15.70 -25.15 -20.74
N GLU A 217 -15.22 -26.00 -21.65
CA GLU A 217 -15.61 -27.42 -21.69
C GLU A 217 -15.28 -28.12 -20.36
N SER A 218 -14.13 -27.79 -19.75
CA SER A 218 -13.72 -28.31 -18.44
C SER A 218 -14.66 -27.87 -17.30
N TRP A 219 -15.16 -26.62 -17.32
CA TRP A 219 -16.12 -26.13 -16.33
C TRP A 219 -17.50 -26.77 -16.50
N LEU A 220 -17.98 -26.92 -17.73
CA LEU A 220 -19.25 -27.59 -18.01
C LEU A 220 -19.20 -29.07 -17.62
N GLN A 221 -18.09 -29.76 -17.88
CA GLN A 221 -17.84 -31.13 -17.44
C GLN A 221 -17.85 -31.22 -15.91
N ALA A 222 -17.13 -30.33 -15.22
CA ALA A 222 -17.11 -30.26 -13.76
C ALA A 222 -18.52 -30.05 -13.18
N LEU A 223 -19.30 -29.10 -13.71
CA LEU A 223 -20.68 -28.88 -13.27
C LEU A 223 -21.59 -30.09 -13.54
N SER A 224 -21.40 -30.79 -14.66
CA SER A 224 -22.17 -32.00 -14.96
C SER A 224 -21.88 -33.12 -13.95
N LEU A 225 -20.62 -33.28 -13.55
CA LEU A 225 -20.19 -34.24 -12.55
C LEU A 225 -20.71 -33.85 -11.15
N GLY A 226 -20.70 -32.56 -10.81
CA GLY A 226 -21.33 -32.04 -9.59
C GLY A 226 -22.84 -32.32 -9.51
N LYS A 227 -23.56 -32.18 -10.63
CA LYS A 227 -24.99 -32.55 -10.70
C LYS A 227 -25.21 -34.04 -10.47
N LYS A 228 -24.38 -34.91 -11.06
CA LYS A 228 -24.41 -36.36 -10.82
C LYS A 228 -24.13 -36.68 -9.34
N LEU A 229 -23.11 -36.05 -8.74
CA LEU A 229 -22.76 -36.21 -7.33
C LEU A 229 -23.93 -35.87 -6.42
N ILE A 230 -24.56 -34.72 -6.64
CA ILE A 230 -25.72 -34.27 -5.87
C ILE A 230 -26.91 -35.22 -6.04
N GLN A 231 -27.15 -35.74 -7.25
CA GLN A 231 -28.22 -36.70 -7.50
C GLN A 231 -28.00 -38.01 -6.74
N PHE A 232 -26.75 -38.48 -6.66
CA PHE A 232 -26.43 -39.71 -5.94
C PHE A 232 -26.40 -39.55 -4.42
N SER A 233 -26.20 -38.32 -3.94
CA SER A 233 -26.15 -37.97 -2.52
C SER A 233 -27.47 -37.49 -1.90
N LEU A 234 -28.57 -37.55 -2.66
CA LEU A 234 -29.92 -37.32 -2.12
C LEU A 234 -30.25 -38.33 -1.01
N SER A 235 -30.84 -37.84 0.08
CA SER A 235 -31.36 -38.69 1.15
C SER A 235 -32.57 -39.49 0.68
N SER A 236 -32.86 -40.60 1.35
CA SER A 236 -34.06 -41.42 1.12
C SER A 236 -35.38 -40.69 1.43
N GLU A 237 -35.30 -39.51 2.05
CA GLU A 237 -36.43 -38.65 2.38
C GLU A 237 -36.83 -37.70 1.23
N ASP A 238 -36.00 -37.56 0.18
CA ASP A 238 -36.28 -36.71 -0.98
C ASP A 238 -37.20 -37.43 -1.99
N PRO A 239 -38.21 -36.76 -2.60
CA PRO A 239 -39.07 -37.36 -3.62
C PRO A 239 -38.33 -37.91 -4.85
N ASN A 240 -37.14 -37.38 -5.14
CA ASN A 240 -36.26 -37.81 -6.22
C ASN A 240 -35.12 -38.74 -5.74
N GLY A 241 -35.12 -39.15 -4.47
CA GLY A 241 -34.09 -39.98 -3.83
C GLY A 241 -34.17 -41.45 -4.24
N GLY A 242 -33.53 -41.78 -5.37
CA GLY A 242 -33.30 -43.18 -5.77
C GLY A 242 -32.00 -43.75 -5.18
N MET A 243 -31.96 -45.07 -4.91
CA MET A 243 -30.68 -45.74 -4.64
C MET A 243 -29.84 -45.77 -5.93
N PRO A 244 -28.63 -45.20 -5.95
CA PRO A 244 -27.72 -45.36 -7.07
C PRO A 244 -27.37 -46.84 -7.22
N SER A 245 -27.35 -47.36 -8.45
CA SER A 245 -26.80 -48.70 -8.70
C SER A 245 -25.33 -48.76 -8.30
N SER A 246 -24.88 -49.87 -7.72
CA SER A 246 -23.46 -50.06 -7.34
C SER A 246 -22.50 -49.87 -8.52
N GLN A 247 -22.96 -50.11 -9.75
CA GLN A 247 -22.21 -49.83 -10.98
C GLN A 247 -22.02 -48.33 -11.22
N ALA A 248 -23.07 -47.52 -11.00
CA ALA A 248 -23.00 -46.07 -11.12
C ALA A 248 -22.10 -45.41 -10.06
N ILE A 249 -22.03 -45.99 -8.85
CA ILE A 249 -21.11 -45.55 -7.80
C ILE A 249 -19.66 -45.86 -8.18
N ASN A 250 -19.41 -47.03 -8.78
CA ASN A 250 -18.07 -47.41 -9.26
C ASN A 250 -17.61 -46.57 -10.46
N ASP A 251 -18.50 -46.28 -11.41
CA ASP A 251 -18.20 -45.42 -12.55
C ASP A 251 -17.89 -43.98 -12.08
N LEU A 252 -18.68 -43.45 -11.14
CA LEU A 252 -18.44 -42.14 -10.52
C LEU A 252 -17.12 -42.11 -9.73
N SER A 253 -16.82 -43.17 -8.99
CA SER A 253 -15.55 -43.32 -8.27
C SER A 253 -14.35 -43.27 -9.22
N SER A 254 -14.45 -43.94 -10.38
CA SER A 254 -13.40 -43.89 -11.42
C SER A 254 -13.27 -42.49 -12.02
N GLU A 255 -14.39 -41.84 -12.38
CA GLU A 255 -14.44 -40.49 -12.96
C GLU A 255 -13.88 -39.45 -11.96
N MET A 256 -14.21 -39.56 -10.68
CA MET A 256 -13.66 -38.71 -9.60
C MET A 256 -12.17 -38.98 -9.35
N LYS A 257 -11.71 -40.23 -9.30
CA LYS A 257 -10.30 -40.56 -9.08
C LYS A 257 -9.42 -40.10 -10.25
N GLU A 258 -9.92 -40.17 -11.48
CA GLU A 258 -9.21 -39.70 -12.67
C GLU A 258 -9.16 -38.16 -12.74
N ILE A 259 -10.27 -37.49 -12.49
CA ILE A 259 -10.38 -36.03 -12.69
C ILE A 259 -9.99 -35.26 -11.42
N VAL A 260 -10.58 -35.59 -10.26
CA VAL A 260 -10.30 -34.89 -8.99
C VAL A 260 -8.98 -35.39 -8.38
N GLY A 261 -8.73 -36.71 -8.44
CA GLY A 261 -7.52 -37.32 -7.88
C GLY A 261 -6.22 -36.96 -8.61
N SER A 262 -6.27 -36.62 -9.90
CA SER A 262 -5.11 -36.10 -10.64
C SER A 262 -4.82 -34.63 -10.35
N LEU A 263 -5.83 -33.87 -9.91
CA LEU A 263 -5.75 -32.43 -9.70
C LEU A 263 -5.49 -32.04 -8.24
N ILE A 264 -5.98 -32.82 -7.27
CA ILE A 264 -5.82 -32.54 -5.85
C ILE A 264 -5.56 -33.84 -5.05
N PRO A 265 -4.30 -34.32 -4.98
CA PRO A 265 -3.99 -35.60 -4.35
C PRO A 265 -4.33 -35.70 -2.85
N HIS A 266 -4.38 -34.57 -2.12
CA HIS A 266 -4.63 -34.58 -0.68
C HIS A 266 -6.08 -34.86 -0.28
N TYR A 267 -7.05 -34.75 -1.20
CA TYR A 267 -8.45 -35.06 -0.92
C TYR A 267 -8.83 -36.54 -1.15
N GLN A 268 -7.87 -37.42 -1.48
CA GLN A 268 -8.16 -38.84 -1.74
C GLN A 268 -8.88 -39.55 -0.57
N ALA A 269 -8.49 -39.25 0.68
CA ALA A 269 -9.13 -39.86 1.86
C ALA A 269 -10.58 -39.40 2.04
N GLU A 270 -10.86 -38.11 1.79
CA GLU A 270 -12.20 -37.54 1.90
C GLU A 270 -13.14 -38.05 0.79
N ILE A 271 -12.59 -38.27 -0.41
CA ILE A 271 -13.31 -38.92 -1.52
C ILE A 271 -13.71 -40.34 -1.13
N GLU A 272 -12.82 -41.12 -0.50
CA GLU A 272 -13.13 -42.50 -0.08
C GLU A 272 -14.16 -42.56 1.04
N ILE A 273 -14.11 -41.65 2.01
CA ILE A 273 -15.13 -41.52 3.07
C ILE A 273 -16.50 -41.18 2.46
N PHE A 274 -16.54 -40.25 1.51
CA PHE A 274 -17.77 -39.89 0.81
C PHE A 274 -18.34 -41.08 0.00
N LEU A 275 -17.51 -41.80 -0.75
CA LEU A 275 -17.94 -42.97 -1.53
C LEU A 275 -18.46 -44.12 -0.64
N ASP A 276 -17.84 -44.35 0.53
CA ASP A 276 -18.35 -45.31 1.53
C ASP A 276 -19.73 -44.90 2.08
N SER A 277 -19.92 -43.59 2.33
CA SER A 277 -21.19 -43.06 2.81
C SER A 277 -22.33 -43.24 1.79
N LEU A 278 -22.04 -43.12 0.50
CA LEU A 278 -23.01 -43.30 -0.57
C LEU A 278 -23.51 -44.75 -0.67
N GLY A 279 -22.65 -45.73 -0.37
CA GLY A 279 -22.96 -47.16 -0.41
C GLY A 279 -23.67 -47.71 0.84
N ASN A 280 -23.70 -46.97 1.95
CA ASN A 280 -24.22 -47.43 3.23
C ASN A 280 -25.60 -46.82 3.56
N THR A 281 -26.66 -47.63 3.44
CA THR A 281 -28.07 -47.21 3.63
C THR A 281 -28.38 -46.63 5.02
N ARG A 282 -27.62 -47.01 6.05
CA ARG A 282 -27.82 -46.54 7.44
C ARG A 282 -27.38 -45.10 7.66
N LYS A 283 -26.34 -44.65 6.94
CA LYS A 283 -25.79 -43.28 7.02
C LYS A 283 -26.64 -42.25 6.26
N ARG A 284 -27.52 -42.69 5.34
CA ARG A 284 -28.43 -41.82 4.56
C ARG A 284 -29.59 -41.19 5.35
N SER A 285 -29.79 -41.63 6.60
CA SER A 285 -30.87 -41.20 7.50
C SER A 285 -30.58 -39.87 8.23
N SER A 286 -29.34 -39.36 8.14
CA SER A 286 -28.97 -38.05 8.68
C SER A 286 -29.16 -37.01 7.56
N SER A 287 -30.28 -36.30 7.58
CA SER A 287 -30.62 -35.30 6.57
C SER A 287 -30.16 -33.90 6.98
N TYR A 288 -29.49 -33.22 6.06
CA TYR A 288 -29.22 -31.79 6.14
C TYR A 288 -30.20 -31.07 5.20
N ILE A 289 -30.91 -30.09 5.74
CA ILE A 289 -31.73 -29.15 4.97
C ILE A 289 -30.90 -27.88 4.82
N ALA A 290 -30.47 -27.60 3.58
CA ALA A 290 -29.78 -26.35 3.30
C ALA A 290 -30.68 -25.16 3.68
N PRO A 291 -30.25 -24.26 4.58
CA PRO A 291 -31.03 -23.08 4.90
C PRO A 291 -31.25 -22.25 3.64
N ALA A 292 -32.45 -21.73 3.46
CA ALA A 292 -32.72 -20.72 2.45
C ALA A 292 -31.84 -19.50 2.76
N VAL A 293 -31.15 -18.98 1.75
CA VAL A 293 -30.35 -17.75 1.90
C VAL A 293 -31.34 -16.63 2.20
N GLU A 294 -31.47 -16.26 3.47
CA GLU A 294 -32.06 -14.99 3.87
C GLU A 294 -31.05 -13.91 3.49
N ASP A 295 -31.46 -13.09 2.54
CA ASP A 295 -30.76 -11.90 2.08
C ASP A 295 -30.80 -10.88 3.23
N ASP A 296 -29.85 -11.02 4.16
CA ASP A 296 -29.75 -10.18 5.36
C ASP A 296 -29.23 -8.80 4.94
N LYS A 297 -30.16 -7.98 4.44
CA LYS A 297 -29.92 -6.57 4.14
C LYS A 297 -29.68 -5.82 5.44
N VAL A 298 -28.39 -5.58 5.69
CA VAL A 298 -27.90 -4.73 6.77
C VAL A 298 -28.58 -3.36 6.72
N SER A 299 -29.18 -3.02 7.86
CA SER A 299 -29.90 -1.79 8.20
C SER A 299 -29.22 -0.50 7.73
N ASP A 300 -30.05 0.37 7.20
CA ASP A 300 -29.78 1.75 6.80
C ASP A 300 -29.23 2.63 7.94
N GLN A 301 -28.22 3.44 7.60
CA GLN A 301 -27.99 4.76 8.19
C GLN A 301 -27.92 5.79 7.06
N ALA A 302 -29.10 6.23 6.61
CA ALA A 302 -29.34 7.03 5.41
C ALA A 302 -29.05 8.55 5.54
N HIS A 303 -28.03 8.95 6.31
CA HIS A 303 -27.62 10.36 6.39
C HIS A 303 -26.11 10.61 6.17
N ASN A 304 -25.28 9.57 6.23
CA ASN A 304 -23.86 9.65 5.85
C ASN A 304 -23.57 9.06 4.46
N SER A 305 -24.56 8.43 3.81
CA SER A 305 -24.35 7.68 2.57
C SER A 305 -23.91 8.55 1.39
N GLU A 306 -24.47 9.75 1.23
CA GLU A 306 -24.22 10.62 0.07
C GLU A 306 -22.78 11.20 0.11
N VAL A 307 -22.33 11.67 1.29
CA VAL A 307 -20.95 12.16 1.49
C VAL A 307 -19.93 11.03 1.36
N ILE A 308 -20.24 9.84 1.88
CA ILE A 308 -19.38 8.67 1.71
C ILE A 308 -19.33 8.26 0.23
N GLU A 309 -20.43 8.32 -0.50
CA GLU A 309 -20.51 7.95 -1.91
C GLU A 309 -19.72 8.90 -2.81
N ASP A 310 -19.80 10.21 -2.57
CA ASP A 310 -18.95 11.21 -3.23
C ASP A 310 -17.45 10.96 -2.97
N GLN A 311 -17.09 10.69 -1.71
CA GLN A 311 -15.70 10.39 -1.35
C GLN A 311 -15.22 9.08 -1.97
N MET A 312 -16.09 8.06 -2.05
CA MET A 312 -15.79 6.81 -2.75
C MET A 312 -15.56 7.05 -4.25
N ASN A 313 -16.35 7.92 -4.90
CA ASN A 313 -16.15 8.25 -6.31
C ASN A 313 -14.80 8.93 -6.55
N GLN A 314 -14.41 9.88 -5.69
CA GLN A 314 -13.09 10.50 -5.76
C GLN A 314 -11.96 9.47 -5.57
N LEU A 315 -12.10 8.54 -4.62
CA LEU A 315 -11.10 7.51 -4.37
C LEU A 315 -10.92 6.53 -5.54
N ARG A 316 -11.94 6.32 -6.38
CA ARG A 316 -11.82 5.48 -7.59
C ARG A 316 -10.95 6.12 -8.67
N GLU A 317 -10.86 7.45 -8.70
CA GLU A 317 -10.03 8.18 -9.68
C GLU A 317 -8.57 8.31 -9.24
N VAL A 318 -8.24 7.97 -7.99
CA VAL A 318 -6.87 8.05 -7.47
C VAL A 318 -5.97 7.05 -8.19
N ALA A 319 -4.91 7.57 -8.81
CA ALA A 319 -3.94 6.77 -9.55
C ALA A 319 -3.11 5.87 -8.60
N PRO A 320 -2.77 4.63 -9.01
CA PRO A 320 -1.78 3.83 -8.33
C PRO A 320 -0.46 4.59 -8.16
N GLY A 321 0.15 4.48 -6.99
CA GLY A 321 1.36 5.19 -6.60
C GLY A 321 1.12 6.41 -5.71
N THR A 322 -0.13 6.78 -5.47
CA THR A 322 -0.48 7.89 -4.56
C THR A 322 -0.14 7.53 -3.12
N TRP A 323 0.45 8.50 -2.40
CA TRP A 323 0.84 8.32 -1.01
C TRP A 323 -0.25 8.82 -0.07
N PHE A 324 -0.44 8.09 1.02
CA PHE A 324 -1.40 8.38 2.06
C PHE A 324 -0.68 8.40 3.40
N ASN A 325 -1.17 9.26 4.29
CA ASN A 325 -0.86 9.20 5.70
C ASN A 325 -2.05 8.57 6.42
N LEU A 326 -1.85 7.42 7.05
CA LEU A 326 -2.91 6.70 7.77
C LEU A 326 -2.58 6.68 9.26
N ILE A 327 -3.60 6.75 10.10
CA ILE A 327 -3.45 6.52 11.54
C ILE A 327 -3.67 5.03 11.83
N ASN A 328 -2.67 4.38 12.42
CA ASN A 328 -2.76 2.97 12.81
C ASN A 328 -3.62 2.79 14.08
N GLU A 329 -3.94 1.55 14.46
CA GLU A 329 -4.75 1.26 15.66
C GLU A 329 -4.14 1.82 16.97
N GLU A 330 -2.82 2.00 17.00
CA GLU A 330 -2.07 2.58 18.12
C GLU A 330 -2.09 4.12 18.16
N GLY A 331 -2.74 4.77 17.18
CA GLY A 331 -2.79 6.23 17.05
C GLY A 331 -1.56 6.84 16.37
N GLU A 332 -0.62 6.01 15.91
CA GLU A 332 0.58 6.47 15.19
C GLU A 332 0.31 6.71 13.70
N SER A 333 0.93 7.76 13.17
CA SER A 333 0.83 8.15 11.77
C SER A 333 1.80 7.35 10.91
N ILE A 334 1.30 6.54 9.99
CA ILE A 334 2.08 5.72 9.07
C ILE A 334 1.92 6.18 7.63
N LYS A 335 3.06 6.37 6.95
CA LYS A 335 3.11 6.73 5.53
C LYS A 335 3.05 5.48 4.68
N VAL A 336 2.01 5.36 3.85
CA VAL A 336 1.80 4.21 2.97
C VAL A 336 1.55 4.65 1.53
N LYS A 337 1.90 3.79 0.59
CA LYS A 337 1.67 3.99 -0.83
C LYS A 337 0.55 3.08 -1.30
N MET A 338 -0.44 3.63 -2.00
CA MET A 338 -1.48 2.85 -2.67
C MET A 338 -0.85 2.19 -3.90
N SER A 339 -0.65 0.87 -3.85
CA SER A 339 0.05 0.14 -4.91
C SER A 339 -0.91 -0.44 -5.95
N TRP A 340 -2.10 -0.86 -5.50
CA TRP A 340 -3.10 -1.45 -6.37
C TRP A 340 -4.52 -1.27 -5.83
N PHE A 341 -5.48 -1.12 -6.73
CA PHE A 341 -6.92 -1.15 -6.45
C PHE A 341 -7.54 -2.36 -7.15
N ASN A 342 -8.24 -3.20 -6.39
CA ASN A 342 -9.02 -4.29 -6.94
C ASN A 342 -10.45 -3.80 -7.27
N PRO A 343 -10.86 -3.73 -8.55
CA PRO A 343 -12.19 -3.26 -8.92
C PRO A 343 -13.31 -4.24 -8.52
N VAL A 344 -13.00 -5.53 -8.35
CA VAL A 344 -13.99 -6.57 -8.03
C VAL A 344 -14.39 -6.51 -6.56
N THR A 345 -13.40 -6.53 -5.66
CA THR A 345 -13.66 -6.48 -4.22
C THR A 345 -13.70 -5.06 -3.67
N ALA A 346 -13.47 -4.05 -4.52
CA ALA A 346 -13.34 -2.65 -4.15
C ALA A 346 -12.35 -2.40 -3.00
N ASN A 347 -11.21 -3.10 -3.00
CA ASN A 347 -10.19 -3.02 -1.96
C ASN A 347 -8.90 -2.37 -2.49
N PHE A 348 -8.28 -1.51 -1.67
CA PHE A 348 -6.97 -0.93 -1.91
C PHE A 348 -5.90 -1.72 -1.18
N LEU A 349 -4.78 -1.96 -1.88
CA LEU A 349 -3.55 -2.51 -1.33
C LEU A 349 -2.58 -1.39 -1.02
N PHE A 350 -2.20 -1.30 0.25
CA PHE A 350 -1.21 -0.35 0.74
C PHE A 350 0.10 -1.05 1.09
N VAL A 351 1.20 -0.47 0.62
CA VAL A 351 2.56 -0.93 0.92
C VAL A 351 3.33 0.16 1.67
N ASN A 352 4.29 -0.26 2.49
CA ASN A 352 5.22 0.66 3.15
C ASN A 352 6.31 1.16 2.18
N GLN A 353 7.23 1.97 2.71
CA GLN A 353 8.39 2.49 1.98
C GLN A 353 9.37 1.41 1.48
N THR A 354 9.25 0.16 1.94
CA THR A 354 10.08 -0.96 1.45
C THR A 354 9.37 -1.83 0.41
N GLY A 355 8.12 -1.51 0.07
CA GLY A 355 7.32 -2.26 -0.90
C GLY A 355 6.73 -3.54 -0.31
N VAL A 356 6.59 -3.63 1.01
CA VAL A 356 5.96 -4.74 1.73
C VAL A 356 4.52 -4.35 2.09
N LYS A 357 3.58 -5.30 2.01
CA LYS A 357 2.18 -5.10 2.37
C LYS A 357 2.04 -4.60 3.81
N THR A 358 1.34 -3.48 3.98
CA THR A 358 1.01 -2.90 5.29
C THR A 358 -0.46 -3.07 5.61
N ALA A 359 -1.34 -2.78 4.66
CA ALA A 359 -2.78 -2.85 4.88
C ALA A 359 -3.54 -3.19 3.60
N VAL A 360 -4.71 -3.81 3.76
CA VAL A 360 -5.73 -3.94 2.72
C VAL A 360 -7.01 -3.34 3.29
N LYS A 361 -7.54 -2.29 2.64
CA LYS A 361 -8.74 -1.58 3.12
C LYS A 361 -9.79 -1.51 2.02
N SER A 362 -11.06 -1.64 2.38
CA SER A 362 -12.15 -1.42 1.44
C SER A 362 -12.29 0.07 1.11
N ILE A 363 -12.80 0.38 -0.07
CA ILE A 363 -13.08 1.75 -0.50
C ILE A 363 -13.97 2.50 0.49
N ARG A 364 -14.96 1.81 1.07
CA ARG A 364 -15.88 2.36 2.06
C ARG A 364 -15.16 2.67 3.36
N GLN A 365 -14.34 1.74 3.85
CA GLN A 365 -13.56 1.95 5.05
C GLN A 365 -12.59 3.12 4.89
N LEU A 366 -11.89 3.20 3.75
CA LEU A 366 -10.97 4.31 3.47
C LEU A 366 -11.69 5.65 3.36
N ALA A 367 -12.87 5.70 2.72
CA ALA A 367 -13.68 6.92 2.64
C ALA A 367 -14.08 7.42 4.03
N ILE A 368 -14.52 6.51 4.91
CA ILE A 368 -14.85 6.85 6.31
C ILE A 368 -13.60 7.37 7.04
N GLU A 369 -12.45 6.70 6.90
CA GLU A 369 -11.21 7.13 7.55
C GLU A 369 -10.73 8.51 7.07
N ILE A 370 -10.97 8.89 5.81
CA ILE A 370 -10.69 10.24 5.31
C ILE A 370 -11.63 11.27 5.93
N ILE A 371 -12.93 10.96 6.00
CA ILE A 371 -13.93 11.85 6.61
C ILE A 371 -13.65 12.04 8.11
N GLU A 372 -13.14 11.01 8.78
CA GLU A 372 -12.76 11.04 10.20
C GLU A 372 -11.36 11.66 10.44
N GLU A 373 -10.71 12.22 9.43
CA GLU A 373 -9.34 12.78 9.49
C GLU A 373 -8.27 11.75 9.95
N LYS A 374 -8.56 10.46 9.83
CA LYS A 374 -7.63 9.35 10.10
C LYS A 374 -6.81 8.94 8.89
N ALA A 375 -7.15 9.46 7.71
CA ALA A 375 -6.43 9.25 6.48
C ALA A 375 -6.35 10.56 5.67
N GLU A 376 -5.15 10.89 5.20
CA GLU A 376 -4.91 12.09 4.39
C GLU A 376 -4.12 11.73 3.12
N VAL A 377 -4.52 12.29 1.98
CA VAL A 377 -3.78 12.15 0.71
C VAL A 377 -2.58 13.10 0.75
N LEU A 378 -1.38 12.57 0.48
CA LEU A 378 -0.17 13.39 0.41
C LEU A 378 0.03 13.91 -1.01
N GLU A 379 -0.28 15.19 -1.22
CA GLU A 379 0.06 15.90 -2.47
C GLU A 379 1.55 16.24 -2.52
N ARG A 380 2.29 15.54 -3.39
CA ARG A 380 3.71 15.83 -3.60
C ARG A 380 3.89 17.04 -4.51
N SER A 381 4.57 18.06 -4.01
CA SER A 381 5.03 19.19 -4.83
C SER A 381 6.17 18.74 -5.75
N ASN A 382 6.00 18.91 -7.06
CA ASN A 382 7.04 18.63 -8.07
C ASN A 382 8.17 19.68 -8.12
N ILE A 383 8.05 20.78 -7.39
CA ILE A 383 9.08 21.83 -7.36
C ILE A 383 10.17 21.42 -6.36
N PRO A 384 11.47 21.49 -6.73
CA PRO A 384 12.58 21.27 -5.80
C PRO A 384 12.44 22.08 -4.51
N PHE A 385 12.79 21.47 -3.39
CA PHE A 385 12.70 22.09 -2.07
C PHE A 385 13.46 23.41 -2.00
N ILE A 386 14.69 23.46 -2.52
CA ILE A 386 15.52 24.66 -2.53
C ILE A 386 14.82 25.78 -3.31
N ASP A 387 14.36 25.53 -4.53
CA ASP A 387 13.69 26.55 -5.36
C ASP A 387 12.39 27.03 -4.72
N ARG A 388 11.60 26.12 -4.15
CA ARG A 388 10.38 26.45 -3.39
C ARG A 388 10.73 27.35 -2.19
N SER A 389 11.81 27.04 -1.50
CA SER A 389 12.29 27.81 -0.35
C SER A 389 12.70 29.21 -0.78
N PHE A 390 13.55 29.34 -1.79
CA PHE A 390 13.95 30.64 -2.34
C PHE A 390 12.76 31.48 -2.82
N LYS A 391 11.78 30.86 -3.48
CA LYS A 391 10.57 31.56 -3.90
C LYS A 391 9.73 32.05 -2.71
N ALA A 392 9.59 31.22 -1.67
CA ALA A 392 8.91 31.60 -0.44
C ALA A 392 9.64 32.75 0.26
N ILE A 393 10.97 32.67 0.38
CA ILE A 393 11.83 33.71 0.96
C ILE A 393 11.68 35.03 0.20
N LYS A 394 11.79 34.99 -1.14
CA LYS A 394 11.60 36.17 -1.99
C LYS A 394 10.23 36.81 -1.76
N SER A 395 9.16 36.01 -1.70
CA SER A 395 7.81 36.53 -1.44
C SER A 395 7.63 37.14 -0.05
N LEU A 396 8.36 36.64 0.96
CA LEU A 396 8.36 37.17 2.32
C LEU A 396 9.11 38.49 2.40
N LEU A 397 10.25 38.60 1.69
CA LEU A 397 11.02 39.82 1.59
C LEU A 397 10.23 40.92 0.86
N GLU A 398 9.61 40.60 -0.28
CA GLU A 398 8.77 41.54 -1.04
C GLU A 398 7.57 42.05 -0.21
N LYS A 399 6.92 41.19 0.57
CA LYS A 399 5.82 41.57 1.49
C LYS A 399 6.28 42.38 2.70
N SER A 400 7.56 42.35 3.05
CA SER A 400 8.12 43.11 4.18
C SER A 400 8.59 44.52 3.80
N ILE A 401 8.74 44.77 2.49
CA ILE A 401 9.16 46.06 1.90
C ILE A 401 7.94 46.96 1.62
N HIS A 402 6.72 46.43 1.68
CA HIS A 402 5.45 47.17 1.65
C HIS A 402 4.77 47.09 3.01
#